data_AF-A0A915EUI6-F1
#
_entry.id   AF-A0A915EUI6-F1
#
_cell.length_a   1.000
_cell.length_b   1.000
_cell.length_c   1.000
_cell.angle_alpha   90.00
_cell.angle_beta   90.00
_cell.angle_gamma   90.00
#
_symmetry.space_group_name_H-M   'P 1'
#
loop_
_entity.id
_entity.type
_entity.pdbx_description
1 polymer ?
#
loop_
_entity_poly.entity_id
_entity_poly.type
_entity_poly.pdbx_seq_one_letter_code
_entity_poly.pdbx_strand_id
1 'polypeptide(L)' 'MQCLFFRREISNQSDSKPLRREEEPWKRIHIDFAALKGRMFLIIVDSFTRWPEIYEMPTIFLKLQSNVSEGV' A
#
# COMPACT_ATOMS: atom_id res chain seq x y z
N MET A 1 0.69 24.78 7.42
CA MET A 1 1.36 23.60 6.83
C MET A 1 0.35 22.90 5.93
N GLN A 2 0.23 23.37 4.68
CA GLN A 2 -0.70 22.83 3.70
C GLN A 2 0.11 22.07 2.65
N CYS A 3 -0.19 20.80 2.47
CA CYS A 3 0.31 20.00 1.36
C CYS A 3 -0.32 20.53 0.06
N LEU A 4 0.45 21.25 -0.74
CA LEU A 4 0.16 21.56 -2.13
C LEU A 4 1.45 21.31 -2.93
N PHE A 5 1.30 20.92 -4.20
CA PHE A 5 2.33 20.68 -5.24
C PHE A 5 2.71 19.23 -5.59
N PHE A 6 1.71 18.36 -5.73
CA PHE A 6 1.66 17.47 -6.90
C PHE A 6 0.24 17.41 -7.46
N ARG A 7 -0.31 18.57 -7.85
CA ARG A 7 -1.51 18.60 -8.70
C ARG A 7 -1.03 18.29 -10.12
N ARG A 8 -0.92 17.01 -10.44
CA ARG A 8 -0.83 16.56 -11.83
C ARG A 8 -2.05 17.15 -12.53
N GLU A 9 -1.86 17.99 -13.54
CA GLU A 9 -2.94 18.36 -14.44
C GLU A 9 -3.37 17.07 -15.13
N ILE A 10 -4.42 16.45 -14.58
CA ILE A 10 -5.13 15.37 -15.26
C ILE A 10 -5.77 16.08 -16.44
N SER A 11 -5.18 15.97 -17.62
CA SER A 11 -5.90 16.25 -18.86
C SER A 11 -7.27 15.56 -18.71
N ASN A 12 -8.36 16.27 -19.01
CA ASN A 12 -9.74 15.78 -18.90
C ASN A 12 -10.04 14.60 -19.86
N GLN A 13 -9.01 13.86 -20.24
CA GLN A 13 -9.06 12.61 -20.94
C GLN A 13 -8.37 11.60 -20.02
N SER A 14 -9.13 11.10 -19.05
CA SER A 14 -8.77 9.86 -18.36
C SER A 14 -8.83 8.74 -19.39
N ASP A 15 -7.80 8.64 -20.25
CA ASP A 15 -7.59 7.50 -21.13
C ASP A 15 -7.06 6.31 -20.30
N SER A 16 -7.66 6.10 -19.12
CA SER A 16 -7.44 4.91 -18.33
C SER A 16 -8.28 3.82 -18.98
N LYS A 17 -7.69 3.15 -19.97
CA LYS A 17 -8.20 1.85 -20.40
C LYS A 17 -8.41 1.02 -19.12
N PRO A 18 -9.60 0.42 -18.93
CA PRO A 18 -9.82 -0.42 -17.76
C PRO A 18 -8.74 -1.50 -17.72
N LEU A 19 -8.18 -1.72 -16.53
CA LEU A 19 -7.20 -2.77 -16.34
C LEU A 19 -7.80 -4.09 -16.86
N ARG A 20 -7.06 -4.77 -17.73
CA ARG A 20 -7.46 -6.13 -18.15
C ARG A 20 -7.49 -7.00 -16.90
N ARG A 21 -8.57 -7.75 -16.75
CA ARG A 21 -8.73 -8.75 -15.69
C ARG A 21 -7.59 -9.76 -15.80
N GLU A 22 -7.02 -10.12 -14.67
CA GLU A 22 -5.99 -11.15 -14.59
C GLU A 22 -6.57 -12.50 -15.04
N GLU A 23 -5.73 -13.33 -15.64
CA GLU A 23 -6.12 -14.67 -16.10
C GLU A 23 -5.65 -15.77 -15.13
N GLU A 24 -4.72 -15.45 -14.23
CA GLU A 24 -4.13 -16.39 -13.28
C GLU A 24 -3.94 -15.73 -11.90
N PRO A 25 -4.04 -16.51 -10.80
CA PRO A 25 -3.76 -16.04 -9.45
C PRO A 25 -2.36 -15.43 -9.31
N TRP A 26 -2.22 -14.45 -8.42
CA TRP A 26 -0.93 -13.85 -8.03
C TRP A 26 -0.18 -13.08 -9.13
N LYS A 27 -0.77 -12.88 -10.31
CA LYS A 27 -0.18 -12.04 -11.37
C LYS A 27 -0.15 -10.55 -11.03
N ARG A 28 -1.15 -10.09 -10.28
CA ARG A 28 -1.23 -8.71 -9.79
C ARG A 28 -1.77 -8.72 -8.37
N ILE A 29 -1.03 -8.11 -7.46
CA ILE A 29 -1.40 -7.99 -6.06
C ILE A 29 -1.54 -6.50 -5.75
N HIS A 30 -2.69 -6.11 -5.23
CA HIS A 30 -2.92 -4.78 -4.69
C HIS A 30 -2.55 -4.78 -3.21
N ILE A 31 -1.64 -3.89 -2.81
CA ILE A 31 -1.21 -3.76 -1.41
C ILE A 31 -1.47 -2.31 -0.99
N ASP A 32 -2.19 -2.14 0.11
CA ASP A 32 -2.50 -0.82 0.66
C ASP A 32 -2.54 -0.85 2.19
N PHE A 33 -2.45 0.33 2.81
CA PHE A 33 -2.62 0.49 4.24
C PHE A 33 -3.95 1.17 4.55
N ALA A 34 -4.67 0.63 5.54
CA ALA A 34 -5.89 1.24 6.06
C ALA A 34 -5.76 1.54 7.55
N ALA A 35 -6.26 2.69 7.97
CA ALA A 35 -6.37 3.04 9.38
C ALA A 35 -7.82 2.88 9.83
N LEU A 36 -8.07 2.08 10.87
CA LEU A 36 -9.39 1.92 11.46
C LEU A 36 -9.31 1.88 12.99
N LYS A 37 -10.07 2.75 13.66
CA LYS A 37 -10.13 2.85 15.13
C LYS A 37 -8.74 3.03 15.78
N GLY A 38 -7.87 3.83 15.15
CA GLY A 38 -6.50 4.08 15.65
C GLY A 38 -5.52 2.93 15.47
N ARG A 39 -5.93 1.86 14.78
CA ARG A 39 -5.06 0.74 14.38
C ARG A 39 -4.74 0.86 12.89
N MET A 40 -3.54 0.44 12.51
CA MET A 40 -3.12 0.36 11.12
C MET A 40 -3.22 -1.09 10.65
N PHE A 41 -3.68 -1.27 9.41
CA PHE A 41 -3.84 -2.56 8.77
C PHE A 41 -3.16 -2.55 7.42
N LEU A 42 -2.47 -3.63 7.10
CA LEU A 42 -1.97 -3.93 5.76
C LEU A 42 -3.01 -4.81 5.07
N ILE A 43 -3.52 -4.36 3.94
CA ILE A 43 -4.49 -5.08 3.12
C ILE A 43 -3.76 -5.52 1.86
N ILE A 44 -3.77 -6.83 1.61
CA ILE A 44 -3.19 -7.46 0.44
C ILE A 44 -4.32 -8.14 -0.31
N VAL A 45 -4.56 -7.77 -1.57
CA VAL A 45 -5.64 -8.31 -2.38
C VAL A 45 -5.07 -8.89 -3.66
N ASP A 46 -5.34 -10.17 -3.91
CA ASP A 46 -5.08 -10.76 -5.22
C ASP A 46 -6.14 -10.28 -6.23
N SER A 47 -5.69 -9.73 -7.35
CA SER A 47 -6.57 -9.08 -8.33
C SER A 47 -7.43 -10.09 -9.09
N PHE A 48 -6.93 -11.33 -9.23
CA PHE A 48 -7.63 -12.42 -9.89
C PHE A 48 -8.79 -12.97 -9.03
N THR A 49 -8.48 -13.43 -7.82
CA THR A 49 -9.47 -14.03 -6.92
C THR A 49 -10.34 -12.99 -6.22
N ARG A 50 -9.85 -11.74 -6.10
CA ARG A 50 -10.45 -10.67 -5.28
C ARG A 50 -10.53 -11.04 -3.80
N TRP A 51 -9.62 -11.89 -3.34
CA TRP A 51 -9.52 -12.33 -1.95
C TRP A 51 -8.57 -11.40 -1.15
N PRO A 52 -9.04 -10.79 -0.04
CA PRO A 52 -8.21 -9.93 0.79
C PRO A 52 -7.58 -10.68 1.98
N GLU A 53 -6.26 -10.58 2.10
CA GLU A 53 -5.49 -10.94 3.30
C GLU A 53 -5.20 -9.66 4.09
N ILE A 54 -5.61 -9.61 5.37
CA ILE A 54 -5.56 -8.41 6.20
C ILE A 54 -4.71 -8.67 7.45
N TYR A 55 -3.72 -7.83 7.67
CA TYR A 55 -2.81 -7.91 8.81
C TYR A 55 -2.86 -6.63 9.63
N GLU A 56 -3.08 -6.73 10.95
CA GLU A 56 -2.90 -5.59 11.85
C GLU A 56 -1.40 -5.30 12.03
N MET A 57 -0.98 -4.09 11.70
CA MET A 57 0.41 -3.64 11.77
C MET A 57 0.54 -2.59 12.88
N PRO A 58 1.13 -2.92 14.04
CA PRO A 58 1.31 -1.95 15.12
C PRO A 58 2.34 -0.85 14.78
N THR A 59 3.28 -1.14 13.88
CA THR A 59 4.33 -0.20 13.45
C THR A 59 4.54 -0.33 11.95
N ILE A 60 4.59 0.80 11.25
CA ILE A 60 4.78 0.86 9.79
C ILE A 60 6.29 0.88 9.42
N PHE A 61 7.13 1.25 10.39
CA PHE A 61 8.58 1.28 10.24
C PHE A 61 9.20 -0.07 10.58
N LEU A 62 10.14 -0.50 9.74
CA LEU A 62 11.05 -1.56 10.12
C LEU A 62 11.79 -1.11 11.38
N LYS A 63 11.78 -1.93 12.43
CA LYS A 63 12.77 -1.79 13.50
C LYS A 63 14.12 -2.02 12.86
N LEU A 64 14.81 -0.94 12.52
CA LEU A 64 16.26 -1.01 12.32
C LEU A 64 16.81 -1.55 13.64
N GLN A 65 17.36 -2.76 13.64
CA GLN A 65 18.15 -3.22 14.76
C GLN A 65 19.41 -2.35 14.78
N SER A 66 19.34 -1.23 15.49
CA SER A 66 20.52 -0.47 15.85
C SER A 66 21.26 -1.27 16.90
N ASN A 67 21.98 -2.31 16.46
CA ASN A 67 23.10 -2.83 17.22
C ASN A 67 24.25 -1.82 17.09
N VAL A 68 24.07 -0.64 17.68
CA VAL A 68 25.20 0.25 17.99
C VAL A 68 25.65 -0.18 19.37
N SER A 69 26.62 -1.08 19.40
CA SER A 69 27.38 -1.37 20.61
C SER A 69 27.98 -0.06 21.12
N GLU A 70 27.49 0.42 22.26
CA GLU A 70 28.18 1.42 23.07
C GLU A 70 29.53 0.81 23.48
N GLY A 71 30.58 1.18 22.74
CA GLY A 71 31.96 0.89 23.08
C GLY A 71 32.51 2.04 23.92
N VAL A 72 32.74 1.74 25.20
CA VAL A 72 33.50 2.51 26.20
C VAL A 72 34.92 2.78 25.72
#